data_AF-A0A6A6C1W5-F1
#
_entry.id   AF-A0A6A6C1W5-F1
#
_cell.length_a   1.000
_cell.length_b   1.000
_cell.length_c   1.000
_cell.angle_alpha   90.00
_cell.angle_beta   90.00
_cell.angle_gamma   90.00
#
_symmetry.space_group_name_H-M   'P 1'
#
loop_
_entity.id
_entity.type
_entity.pdbx_description
1 polymer ?
#
loop_
_entity_poly.entity_id
_entity_poly.type
_entity_poly.pdbx_seq_one_letter_code
_entity_poly.pdbx_strand_id
1 'polypeptide(L)'
;MASKSISFGMDTNLLCTASTYDLPLLKHAKIESTFLLILPLPNLYTHKYNMLFFTIIATALATAAAANPLDQPLSGQALQRRLPQNEGQRTPPSKYYGISLNINMKPIGEQPEYGRAPVELNMLAQYTIKASEIIFDQGVHVNLELSTVLCQAYSDVDGVVPLGKPFSASESLYLAQEPVQLGSVLCYVSGDT
;
A
#
# COMPACT_ATOMS: atom_id res chain seq x y z
N MET A 1 -22.95 18.85 -46.06
CA MET A 1 -22.05 18.11 -45.15
C MET A 1 -22.92 17.49 -44.06
N ALA A 2 -23.04 16.17 -44.05
CA ALA A 2 -24.00 15.44 -43.22
C ALA A 2 -23.39 15.15 -41.83
N SER A 3 -24.08 15.59 -40.77
CA SER A 3 -23.71 15.30 -39.39
C SER A 3 -24.34 13.97 -38.98
N LYS A 4 -23.52 13.01 -38.58
CA LYS A 4 -23.92 11.64 -38.22
C LYS A 4 -23.82 11.51 -36.70
N SER A 5 -24.96 11.59 -36.03
CA SER A 5 -25.07 11.40 -34.58
C SER A 5 -25.07 9.90 -34.27
N ILE A 6 -24.14 9.44 -33.44
CA ILE A 6 -24.10 8.08 -32.92
C ILE A 6 -24.60 8.13 -31.47
N SER A 7 -25.66 7.37 -31.20
CA SER A 7 -26.23 7.20 -29.85
C SER A 7 -25.79 5.84 -29.32
N PHE A 8 -25.20 5.82 -28.12
CA PHE A 8 -24.84 4.58 -27.42
C PHE A 8 -25.90 4.30 -26.35
N GLY A 9 -26.58 3.17 -26.49
CA GLY A 9 -27.47 2.61 -25.46
C GLY A 9 -26.65 2.01 -24.33
N MET A 10 -26.96 2.41 -23.10
CA MET A 10 -26.47 1.77 -21.88
C MET A 10 -27.51 0.76 -21.40
N ASP A 11 -27.23 -0.53 -21.60
CA ASP A 11 -27.98 -1.61 -20.98
C ASP A 11 -27.46 -1.85 -19.56
N THR A 12 -28.23 -1.44 -18.57
CA THR A 12 -28.01 -1.74 -17.15
C THR A 12 -28.64 -3.09 -16.83
N ASN A 13 -27.81 -4.12 -16.62
CA ASN A 13 -28.19 -5.32 -15.84
C ASN A 13 -26.91 -5.96 -15.28
N LEU A 14 -26.47 -5.52 -14.10
CA LEU A 14 -25.47 -6.23 -13.32
C LEU A 14 -26.11 -6.74 -12.02
N LEU A 15 -26.50 -8.00 -12.05
CA LEU A 15 -26.96 -8.77 -10.90
C LEU A 15 -25.75 -9.06 -10.00
N CYS A 16 -25.69 -8.44 -8.82
CA CYS A 16 -24.75 -8.81 -7.77
C CYS A 16 -25.25 -10.07 -7.06
N THR A 17 -24.63 -11.22 -7.33
CA THR A 17 -24.78 -12.42 -6.48
C THR A 17 -23.86 -12.30 -5.28
N ALA A 18 -24.41 -12.11 -4.09
CA ALA A 18 -23.68 -12.18 -2.83
C ALA A 18 -23.34 -13.64 -2.53
N SER A 19 -22.04 -13.96 -2.51
CA SER A 19 -21.54 -15.26 -2.03
C SER A 19 -21.40 -15.20 -0.51
N THR A 20 -22.24 -15.95 0.20
CA THR A 20 -22.11 -16.20 1.64
C THR A 20 -21.00 -17.22 1.88
N TYR A 21 -19.90 -16.77 2.47
CA TYR A 21 -18.86 -17.67 3.01
C TYR A 21 -19.17 -17.97 4.47
N ASP A 22 -19.26 -19.25 4.78
CA ASP A 22 -19.45 -19.81 6.12
C ASP A 22 -18.08 -19.90 6.81
N LEU A 23 -17.90 -19.19 7.92
CA LEU A 23 -16.64 -19.09 8.68
C LEU A 23 -16.73 -19.94 9.95
N PRO A 24 -15.81 -20.90 10.18
CA PRO A 24 -15.83 -21.70 11.39
C PRO A 24 -15.28 -20.92 12.60
N LEU A 25 -16.21 -20.42 13.41
CA LEU A 25 -16.30 -20.70 14.85
C LEU A 25 -14.97 -20.65 15.65
N LEU A 26 -14.36 -19.47 15.75
CA LEU A 26 -13.34 -19.21 16.77
C LEU A 26 -14.01 -18.82 18.10
N LYS A 27 -13.97 -19.76 19.06
CA LYS A 27 -14.48 -19.57 20.41
C LYS A 27 -13.54 -18.67 21.22
N HIS A 28 -14.15 -17.65 21.85
CA HIS A 28 -13.73 -16.95 23.07
C HIS A 28 -12.77 -15.77 22.90
N ALA A 29 -13.34 -14.62 22.52
CA ALA A 29 -12.97 -13.34 23.12
C ALA A 29 -14.25 -12.54 23.35
N LYS A 30 -14.61 -12.30 24.62
CA LYS A 30 -15.73 -11.43 25.00
C LYS A 30 -15.28 -9.98 24.74
N ILE A 31 -15.47 -9.51 23.53
CA ILE A 31 -15.34 -8.10 23.17
C ILE A 31 -16.73 -7.50 23.33
N GLU A 32 -16.93 -6.71 24.38
CA GLU A 32 -18.12 -5.86 24.51
C GLU A 32 -18.04 -4.77 23.43
N SER A 33 -18.60 -5.11 22.26
CA SER A 33 -18.75 -4.21 21.12
C SER A 33 -19.99 -3.35 21.36
N THR A 34 -19.77 -2.12 21.82
CA THR A 34 -20.81 -1.09 21.89
C THR A 34 -21.17 -0.68 20.47
N PHE A 35 -22.18 -1.33 19.89
CA PHE A 35 -22.77 -1.00 18.60
C PHE A 35 -23.53 0.33 18.71
N LEU A 36 -22.93 1.41 18.22
CA LEU A 36 -23.62 2.68 17.97
C LEU A 36 -24.41 2.54 16.66
N LEU A 37 -25.69 2.19 16.81
CA LEU A 37 -26.66 2.20 15.71
C LEU A 37 -26.87 3.64 15.22
N ILE A 38 -26.17 4.02 14.15
CA ILE A 38 -26.48 5.24 13.38
C ILE A 38 -27.60 4.87 12.41
N LEU A 39 -28.83 5.21 12.77
CA LEU A 39 -29.99 5.08 11.88
C LEU A 39 -29.88 6.15 10.77
N PRO A 40 -30.01 5.78 9.48
CA PRO A 40 -30.14 6.76 8.41
C PRO A 40 -31.51 7.44 8.50
N LEU A 41 -31.52 8.75 8.73
CA LEU A 41 -32.71 9.58 8.60
C LEU A 41 -33.09 9.68 7.11
N PRO A 42 -34.35 9.43 6.73
CA PRO A 42 -34.78 9.58 5.36
C PRO A 42 -34.84 11.07 4.98
N ASN A 43 -34.09 11.35 3.91
CA ASN A 43 -34.21 12.44 2.95
C ASN A 43 -35.54 13.23 3.04
N LEU A 44 -35.45 14.49 3.45
CA LEU A 44 -36.48 15.49 3.19
C LEU A 44 -35.81 16.82 2.80
N TYR A 45 -36.12 17.21 1.56
CA TYR A 45 -36.36 18.58 1.13
C TYR A 45 -35.19 19.53 0.84
N THR A 46 -35.14 19.85 -0.46
CA THR A 46 -34.69 21.09 -1.11
C THR A 46 -34.86 22.36 -0.28
N HIS A 47 -33.78 23.14 -0.09
CA HIS A 47 -33.56 24.49 -0.64
C HIS A 47 -32.41 25.19 0.10
N LYS A 48 -31.56 25.86 -0.68
CA LYS A 48 -30.59 26.90 -0.32
C LYS A 48 -30.71 27.47 1.11
N TYR A 49 -29.85 27.07 2.04
CA TYR A 49 -29.38 27.97 3.10
C TYR A 49 -27.93 27.64 3.50
N ASN A 50 -27.15 28.72 3.52
CA ASN A 50 -25.83 28.86 4.10
C ASN A 50 -25.97 28.90 5.64
N MET A 51 -25.54 27.87 6.36
CA MET A 51 -25.18 27.86 7.80
C MET A 51 -24.44 26.54 8.08
N LEU A 52 -23.14 26.56 8.40
CA LEU A 52 -22.56 26.60 9.75
C LEU A 52 -23.01 25.47 10.70
N PHE A 53 -22.00 24.78 11.27
CA PHE A 53 -22.01 23.75 12.32
C PHE A 53 -22.48 22.35 11.86
N PHE A 54 -21.78 21.24 12.12
CA PHE A 54 -21.14 20.83 13.37
C PHE A 54 -19.87 20.00 13.13
N THR A 55 -18.78 20.40 13.79
CA THR A 55 -17.58 19.60 14.02
C THR A 55 -17.89 18.57 15.12
N ILE A 56 -17.90 17.28 14.80
CA ILE A 56 -17.87 16.22 15.82
C ILE A 56 -16.40 15.79 15.97
N ILE A 57 -15.74 16.37 16.97
CA ILE A 57 -14.41 15.95 17.40
C ILE A 57 -14.60 14.76 18.35
N ALA A 58 -14.32 13.55 17.87
CA ALA A 58 -14.21 12.37 18.72
C ALA A 58 -12.73 12.19 19.11
N THR A 59 -12.30 12.86 20.18
CA THR A 59 -10.98 12.68 20.78
C THR A 59 -11.00 11.44 21.67
N ALA A 60 -10.51 10.31 21.18
CA ALA A 60 -10.18 9.16 22.04
C ALA A 60 -8.71 9.26 22.44
N LEU A 61 -8.45 9.90 23.58
CA LEU A 61 -7.14 9.98 24.21
C LEU A 61 -6.94 8.72 25.06
N ALA A 62 -6.22 7.73 24.54
CA ALA A 62 -5.79 6.57 25.31
C ALA A 62 -4.31 6.74 25.70
N THR A 63 -4.07 7.37 26.85
CA THR A 63 -2.77 7.37 27.53
C THR A 63 -2.61 6.06 28.30
N ALA A 64 -1.77 5.16 27.81
CA ALA A 64 -1.22 4.07 28.62
C ALA A 64 0.26 4.34 28.89
N ALA A 65 0.51 5.06 29.98
CA ALA A 65 1.81 5.18 30.58
C ALA A 65 2.10 3.88 31.34
N ALA A 66 3.07 3.10 30.87
CA ALA A 66 3.70 2.06 31.66
C ALA A 66 5.20 2.36 31.72
N ALA A 67 5.57 3.15 32.72
CA ALA A 67 6.93 3.23 33.20
C ALA A 67 7.30 1.88 33.83
N ASN A 68 8.48 1.35 33.53
CA ASN A 68 9.20 0.53 34.48
C ASN A 68 10.72 0.77 34.39
N PRO A 69 11.42 0.70 35.53
CA PRO A 69 12.66 1.39 35.77
C PRO A 69 13.91 0.62 35.34
N LEU A 70 14.97 1.42 35.23
CA LEU A 70 16.39 1.13 35.12
C LEU A 70 16.93 0.00 36.03
N ASP A 71 18.12 -0.46 35.60
CA ASP A 71 19.21 -1.08 36.36
C ASP A 71 19.28 -2.61 36.41
N GLN A 72 20.13 -3.16 35.52
CA GLN A 72 21.19 -4.09 35.93
C GLN A 72 22.45 -3.91 35.07
N PRO A 73 23.57 -3.44 35.66
CA PRO A 73 24.90 -3.78 35.17
C PRO A 73 25.35 -5.08 35.86
N LEU A 74 25.99 -6.00 35.13
CA LEU A 74 27.29 -6.56 35.51
C LEU A 74 27.76 -7.63 34.51
N SER A 75 28.92 -7.34 33.94
CA SER A 75 30.05 -8.24 33.66
C SER A 75 29.83 -9.76 33.80
N GLY A 76 29.99 -10.47 32.68
CA GLY A 76 30.28 -11.89 32.63
C GLY A 76 31.22 -12.18 31.47
N GLN A 77 32.50 -12.35 31.79
CA GLN A 77 33.58 -12.65 30.85
C GLN A 77 33.42 -14.03 30.21
N ALA A 78 33.96 -14.14 29.00
CA ALA A 78 34.68 -15.30 28.46
C ALA A 78 33.91 -16.62 28.27
N LEU A 79 33.41 -16.80 27.04
CA LEU A 79 33.77 -18.00 26.26
C LEU A 79 33.66 -17.70 24.77
N GLN A 80 34.67 -16.99 24.26
CA GLN A 80 34.94 -16.87 22.82
C GLN A 80 35.33 -18.26 22.30
N ARG A 81 34.35 -19.15 22.10
CA ARG A 81 34.55 -20.35 21.28
C ARG A 81 34.93 -19.86 19.89
N ARG A 82 36.20 -19.99 19.54
CA ARG A 82 36.67 -19.89 18.16
C ARG A 82 35.93 -20.95 17.35
N LEU A 83 34.87 -20.54 16.67
CA LEU A 83 34.32 -21.31 15.57
C LEU A 83 35.42 -21.41 14.51
N PRO A 84 35.69 -22.61 13.96
CA PRO A 84 36.63 -22.75 12.86
C PRO A 84 36.15 -21.85 11.71
N GLN A 85 36.99 -20.88 11.34
CA GLN A 85 36.83 -20.13 10.09
C GLN A 85 37.05 -21.12 8.96
N ASN A 86 35.96 -21.71 8.49
CA ASN A 86 35.93 -22.52 7.30
C ASN A 86 35.99 -21.53 6.11
N GLU A 87 37.20 -21.21 5.65
CA GLU A 87 37.48 -20.40 4.45
C GLU A 87 37.08 -21.12 3.15
N GLY A 88 35.86 -21.65 3.11
CA GLY A 88 35.41 -22.62 2.12
C GLY A 88 34.06 -22.31 1.49
N GLN A 89 33.58 -21.07 1.51
CA GLN A 89 32.50 -20.65 0.62
C GLN A 89 32.51 -19.13 0.48
N ARG A 90 33.20 -18.63 -0.53
CA ARG A 90 32.84 -17.35 -1.14
C ARG A 90 31.46 -17.54 -1.75
N THR A 91 30.40 -17.34 -0.97
CA THR A 91 29.12 -16.96 -1.56
C THR A 91 29.43 -15.75 -2.44
N PRO A 92 29.17 -15.81 -3.75
CA PRO A 92 29.35 -14.65 -4.62
C PRO A 92 28.62 -13.47 -3.96
N PRO A 93 29.16 -12.24 -4.05
CA PRO A 93 28.49 -11.08 -3.49
C PRO A 93 27.06 -11.09 -4.01
N SER A 94 26.08 -11.17 -3.11
CA SER A 94 24.67 -11.02 -3.46
C SER A 94 24.58 -9.65 -4.13
N LYS A 95 24.56 -9.65 -5.47
CA LYS A 95 24.51 -8.41 -6.23
C LYS A 95 23.23 -7.71 -5.80
N TYR A 96 23.39 -6.53 -5.22
CA TYR A 96 22.28 -5.70 -4.84
C TYR A 96 21.62 -5.19 -6.11
N TYR A 97 20.40 -5.64 -6.39
CA TYR A 97 19.59 -5.15 -7.49
C TYR A 97 18.49 -4.27 -6.92
N GLY A 98 18.81 -2.99 -6.79
CA GLY A 98 17.85 -1.96 -6.39
C GLY A 98 17.44 -1.11 -7.59
N ILE A 99 16.16 -0.77 -7.63
CA ILE A 99 15.61 0.28 -8.49
C ILE A 99 15.03 1.39 -7.61
N SER A 100 14.71 2.53 -8.21
CA SER A 100 13.96 3.60 -7.54
C SER A 100 12.65 3.84 -8.28
N LEU A 101 11.59 4.08 -7.52
CA LEU A 101 10.29 4.51 -8.02
C LEU A 101 10.05 5.96 -7.60
N ASN A 102 9.40 6.74 -8.45
CA ASN A 102 8.85 8.05 -8.12
C ASN A 102 7.35 7.88 -7.87
N ILE A 103 6.90 8.26 -6.68
CA ILE A 103 5.50 8.09 -6.23
C ILE A 103 4.87 9.47 -6.08
N ASN A 104 3.82 9.76 -6.86
CA ASN A 104 3.07 11.01 -6.76
C ASN A 104 2.08 10.93 -5.60
N MET A 105 2.19 11.85 -4.65
CA MET A 105 1.33 11.92 -3.46
C MET A 105 0.17 12.92 -3.61
N LYS A 106 0.08 13.62 -4.74
CA LYS A 106 -0.97 14.61 -5.04
C LYS A 106 -2.04 14.04 -5.98
N PRO A 107 -3.27 14.58 -5.95
CA PRO A 107 -4.29 14.24 -6.95
C PRO A 107 -3.79 14.46 -8.38
N ILE A 108 -4.36 13.71 -9.32
CA ILE A 108 -3.99 13.81 -10.73
C ILE A 108 -4.52 15.13 -11.31
N GLY A 109 -3.68 15.86 -12.06
CA GLY A 109 -4.04 17.18 -12.60
C GLY A 109 -3.66 18.36 -11.70
N GLU A 110 -3.21 18.10 -10.47
CA GLU A 110 -2.45 19.07 -9.68
C GLU A 110 -0.95 19.02 -10.04
N GLN A 111 -0.18 19.99 -9.55
CA GLN A 111 1.28 19.93 -9.67
C GLN A 111 1.79 18.68 -8.93
N PRO A 112 2.42 17.71 -9.60
CA PRO A 112 2.79 16.46 -8.98
C PRO A 112 3.91 16.68 -7.95
N GLU A 113 3.82 15.95 -6.84
CA GLU A 113 4.84 15.92 -5.80
C GLU A 113 5.36 14.48 -5.69
N TYR A 114 6.51 14.25 -6.33
CA TYR A 114 7.12 12.93 -6.39
C TYR A 114 8.07 12.70 -5.22
N GLY A 115 7.79 11.66 -4.44
CA GLY A 115 8.74 11.06 -3.50
C GLY A 115 9.51 9.92 -4.15
N ARG A 116 10.82 9.82 -3.91
CA ARG A 116 11.63 8.68 -4.33
C ARG A 116 11.51 7.53 -3.34
N ALA A 117 11.35 6.33 -3.87
CA ALA A 117 11.14 5.12 -3.10
C ALA A 117 12.07 4.01 -3.64
N PRO A 118 13.15 3.65 -2.92
CA PRO A 118 14.00 2.53 -3.32
C PRO A 118 13.22 1.22 -3.16
N VAL A 119 13.39 0.31 -4.12
CA VAL A 119 12.81 -1.04 -4.13
C VAL A 119 13.90 -2.03 -4.49
N GLU A 120 13.97 -3.14 -3.74
CA GLU A 120 14.82 -4.27 -4.07
C GLU A 120 14.03 -5.31 -4.86
N LEU A 121 14.67 -5.91 -5.87
CA LEU A 121 14.02 -6.96 -6.66
C LEU A 121 13.74 -8.20 -5.80
N ASN A 122 12.61 -8.85 -6.10
CA ASN A 122 12.11 -10.05 -5.44
C ASN A 122 11.89 -9.90 -3.93
N MET A 123 11.83 -8.66 -3.42
CA MET A 123 11.50 -8.34 -2.04
C MET A 123 10.32 -7.38 -2.00
N LEU A 124 9.38 -7.63 -1.09
CA LEU A 124 8.22 -6.78 -0.90
C LEU A 124 8.65 -5.51 -0.15
N ALA A 125 8.68 -4.38 -0.85
CA ALA A 125 8.97 -3.08 -0.25
C ALA A 125 7.69 -2.51 0.38
N GLN A 126 7.73 -2.23 1.68
CA GLN A 126 6.57 -1.74 2.43
C GLN A 126 6.50 -0.21 2.43
N TYR A 127 5.28 0.30 2.29
CA TYR A 127 4.93 1.71 2.28
C TYR A 127 3.72 1.97 3.18
N THR A 128 3.59 3.20 3.67
CA THR A 128 2.40 3.63 4.42
C THR A 128 2.06 5.06 4.04
N ILE A 129 1.87 5.26 2.73
CA ILE A 129 1.60 6.58 2.13
C ILE A 129 0.35 6.51 1.25
N LYS A 130 -0.18 7.68 0.90
CA LYS A 130 -1.20 7.80 -0.13
C LYS A 130 -0.56 8.21 -1.44
N ALA A 131 -0.96 7.57 -2.53
CA ALA A 131 -0.41 7.80 -3.85
C ALA A 131 -1.50 7.78 -4.92
N SER A 132 -1.33 8.58 -5.97
CA SER A 132 -2.21 8.62 -7.14
C SER A 132 -1.58 7.98 -8.38
N GLU A 133 -0.25 8.02 -8.48
CA GLU A 133 0.52 7.49 -9.59
C GLU A 133 1.89 6.99 -9.12
N ILE A 134 2.38 5.93 -9.76
CA ILE A 134 3.74 5.39 -9.57
C ILE A 134 4.43 5.32 -10.93
N ILE A 135 5.65 5.84 -11.01
CA ILE A 135 6.49 5.78 -12.20
C ILE A 135 7.91 5.30 -11.84
N PHE A 136 8.60 4.69 -12.80
CA PHE A 136 10.01 4.33 -12.60
C PHE A 136 10.91 5.56 -12.59
N ASP A 137 11.90 5.60 -11.69
CA ASP A 137 12.97 6.57 -11.73
C ASP A 137 14.09 6.09 -12.67
N GLN A 138 14.07 6.62 -13.89
CA GLN A 138 15.03 6.29 -14.94
C GLN A 138 16.49 6.64 -14.56
N GLY A 139 16.70 7.51 -13.56
CA GLY A 139 18.01 7.96 -13.13
C GLY A 139 18.74 7.03 -12.16
N VAL A 140 18.06 6.04 -11.57
CA VAL A 140 18.61 5.24 -10.47
C VAL A 140 18.32 3.75 -10.69
N HIS A 141 19.25 3.07 -11.35
CA HIS A 141 19.28 1.63 -11.53
C HIS A 141 20.74 1.15 -11.60
N VAL A 142 21.05 0.02 -10.97
CA VAL A 142 22.42 -0.52 -10.91
C VAL A 142 22.45 -1.90 -11.57
N ASN A 143 23.18 -2.03 -12.68
CA ASN A 143 23.44 -3.30 -13.38
C ASN A 143 22.16 -4.09 -13.77
N LEU A 144 21.08 -3.40 -14.11
CA LEU A 144 19.79 -3.99 -14.43
C LEU A 144 19.17 -3.30 -15.64
N GLU A 145 18.60 -4.07 -16.56
CA GLU A 145 17.86 -3.52 -17.69
C GLU A 145 16.42 -3.23 -17.27
N LEU A 146 16.07 -1.96 -17.06
CA LEU A 146 14.76 -1.54 -16.54
C LEU A 146 13.57 -1.99 -17.40
N SER A 147 13.77 -2.19 -18.70
CA SER A 147 12.76 -2.72 -19.64
C SER A 147 12.26 -4.12 -19.26
N THR A 148 13.09 -4.89 -18.56
CA THR A 148 12.78 -6.26 -18.15
C THR A 148 12.11 -6.35 -16.79
N VAL A 149 11.96 -5.23 -16.07
CA VAL A 149 11.42 -5.22 -14.70
C VAL A 149 9.92 -4.94 -14.72
N LEU A 150 9.18 -5.79 -14.01
CA LEU A 150 7.76 -5.61 -13.72
C LEU A 150 7.57 -5.36 -12.23
N CYS A 151 6.68 -4.45 -11.89
CA CYS A 151 6.30 -4.15 -10.53
C CYS A 151 4.79 -4.32 -10.34
N GLN A 152 4.37 -4.78 -9.17
CA GLN A 152 2.98 -4.84 -8.73
C GLN A 152 2.83 -4.04 -7.44
N ALA A 153 1.90 -3.10 -7.42
CA ALA A 153 1.52 -2.35 -6.23
C ALA A 153 0.38 -3.05 -5.48
N TYR A 154 0.35 -2.88 -4.15
CA TYR A 154 -0.68 -3.44 -3.28
C TYR A 154 -1.15 -2.40 -2.26
N SER A 155 -2.42 -2.50 -1.86
CA SER A 155 -3.02 -1.57 -0.89
C SER A 155 -2.60 -1.85 0.56
N ASP A 156 -2.21 -3.10 0.84
CA ASP A 156 -1.75 -3.58 2.13
C ASP A 156 -0.24 -3.85 2.15
N VAL A 157 0.31 -3.96 3.35
CA VAL A 157 1.75 -4.16 3.60
C VAL A 157 2.20 -5.60 3.36
N ASP A 158 1.26 -6.54 3.28
CA ASP A 158 1.52 -7.98 3.14
C ASP A 158 1.54 -8.43 1.67
N GLY A 159 1.18 -7.55 0.73
CA GLY A 159 1.21 -7.81 -0.70
C GLY A 159 0.04 -8.68 -1.17
N VAL A 160 -1.13 -8.56 -0.54
CA VAL A 160 -2.29 -9.44 -0.81
C VAL A 160 -3.28 -8.82 -1.79
N VAL A 161 -3.59 -7.53 -1.64
CA VAL A 161 -4.65 -6.84 -2.38
C VAL A 161 -4.02 -5.95 -3.47
N PRO A 162 -4.00 -6.40 -4.74
CA PRO A 162 -3.31 -5.68 -5.81
C PRO A 162 -4.05 -4.38 -6.18
N LEU A 163 -3.26 -3.34 -6.42
CA LEU A 163 -3.72 -2.05 -6.95
C LEU A 163 -3.46 -1.99 -8.46
N GLY A 164 -4.41 -2.50 -9.24
CA GLY A 164 -4.30 -2.55 -10.69
C GLY A 164 -3.42 -3.69 -11.20
N LYS A 165 -2.97 -3.58 -12.45
CA LYS A 165 -2.15 -4.59 -13.12
C LYS A 165 -0.65 -4.33 -12.86
N PRO A 166 0.23 -5.33 -13.08
CA PRO A 166 1.66 -5.10 -13.09
C PRO A 166 2.03 -4.03 -14.12
N PHE A 167 3.02 -3.21 -13.80
CA PHE A 167 3.50 -2.11 -14.63
C PHE A 167 5.02 -2.21 -14.85
N SER A 168 5.52 -1.52 -15.87
CA SER A 168 6.92 -1.58 -16.32
C SER A 168 7.52 -0.18 -16.43
N ALA A 169 8.82 -0.08 -16.73
CA ALA A 169 9.47 1.21 -16.91
C ALA A 169 8.89 2.07 -18.07
N SER A 170 8.21 1.45 -19.02
CA SER A 170 7.56 2.15 -20.14
C SER A 170 6.14 2.63 -19.85
N GLU A 171 5.52 2.19 -18.75
CA GLU A 171 4.12 2.48 -18.44
C GLU A 171 3.97 2.92 -16.99
N SER A 172 3.39 4.10 -16.76
CA SER A 172 3.06 4.54 -15.41
C SER A 172 1.86 3.75 -14.85
N LEU A 173 1.91 3.45 -13.56
CA LEU A 173 0.76 2.91 -12.86
C LEU A 173 -0.09 4.05 -12.34
N TYR A 174 -1.21 4.30 -13.00
CA TYR A 174 -2.28 5.14 -12.47
C TYR A 174 -3.08 4.36 -11.42
N LEU A 175 -3.08 4.84 -10.17
CA LEU A 175 -3.82 4.21 -9.09
C LEU A 175 -5.25 4.76 -9.03
N ALA A 176 -5.39 6.08 -8.92
CA ALA A 176 -6.67 6.76 -8.81
C ALA A 176 -6.51 8.28 -8.99
N GLN A 177 -7.63 8.96 -9.25
CA GLN A 177 -7.69 10.42 -9.36
C GLN A 177 -7.29 11.10 -8.05
N GLU A 178 -7.81 10.58 -6.94
CA GLU A 178 -7.45 10.97 -5.58
C GLU A 178 -6.44 9.98 -4.99
N PRO A 179 -5.46 10.43 -4.18
CA PRO A 179 -4.47 9.53 -3.59
C PRO A 179 -5.09 8.42 -2.74
N VAL A 180 -4.79 7.18 -3.09
CA VAL A 180 -5.23 5.96 -2.38
C VAL A 180 -4.10 5.36 -1.55
N GLN A 181 -4.45 4.55 -0.56
CA GLN A 181 -3.45 3.89 0.29
C GLN A 181 -2.57 2.95 -0.54
N LEU A 182 -1.25 3.19 -0.50
CA LEU A 182 -0.22 2.28 -0.99
C LEU A 182 0.43 1.61 0.22
N GLY A 183 0.35 0.28 0.27
CA GLY A 183 0.85 -0.53 1.37
C GLY A 183 2.17 -1.23 1.03
N SER A 184 2.35 -1.69 -0.20
CA SER A 184 3.59 -2.31 -0.62
C SER A 184 3.77 -2.33 -2.14
N VAL A 185 5.00 -2.55 -2.60
CA VAL A 185 5.33 -2.80 -4.00
C VAL A 185 6.30 -3.98 -4.09
N LEU A 186 6.04 -4.91 -5.00
CA LEU A 186 6.95 -6.00 -5.34
C LEU A 186 7.41 -5.82 -6.79
N CYS A 187 8.72 -5.85 -7.01
CA CYS A 187 9.30 -5.80 -8.35
C CYS A 187 10.11 -7.06 -8.64
N TYR A 188 10.06 -7.55 -9.88
CA TYR A 188 10.73 -8.76 -10.33
C TYR A 188 11.13 -8.65 -11.81
N VAL A 189 12.03 -9.52 -12.28
CA VAL A 189 12.45 -9.57 -13.68
C VAL A 189 11.49 -10.46 -14.46
N SER A 190 10.89 -9.93 -15.52
CA SER A 190 10.04 -10.65 -16.45
C SER A 190 10.86 -11.65 -17.25
N GLY A 191 10.70 -12.94 -16.96
CA GLY A 191 11.46 -14.03 -17.60
C GLY A 191 12.01 -15.08 -16.64
N ASP A 192 11.95 -14.81 -15.32
CA ASP A 192 12.38 -15.74 -14.26
C ASP A 192 11.23 -16.58 -13.66
N THR A 193 10.02 -16.55 -14.25
CA THR A 193 8.85 -17.34 -13.80
C THR A 193 8.66 -18.64 -14.55
#